data_AF-A0A800DQN1-F1
#
_entry.id   AF-A0A800DQN1-F1
#
_cell.length_a   1.000
_cell.length_b   1.000
_cell.length_c   1.000
_cell.angle_alpha   90.00
_cell.angle_beta   90.00
_cell.angle_gamma   90.00
#
_symmetry.space_group_name_H-M   'P 1'
#
loop_
_entity.id
_entity.type
_entity.pdbx_description
1 polymer ?
#
loop_
_entity_poly.entity_id
_entity_poly.type
_entity_poly.pdbx_seq_one_letter_code
_entity_poly.pdbx_strand_id
1 'polypeptide(L)'
;WTAAPNRGLGVVAGDYDNDGDQDLYIANDMDGNYFWQNNGDGTFEELGLLTGAGFGESGEAEAGMGTDTGDYDNDGLLDFIVGNFQNEPCRLYHNDGYGLYTDVSYTSGIGEVTYRYLTWGIVFFDYDNDGYKDIFVANGHIQDNIAQFDSTTTYEQPDLLFRNRGDGTFEDITSSAFKGLGNHKVSRAVALGDYDNDGDIDILVTSWNGKVELLRNDGGNKKNWLKVKTVGVKSNRFGIGARIKVVAAGITQFEEVQTSGGFASTHDFRIPFGINDAEKVDLIEIRWPSGLVQTKENIKANQLIIATEGDNMVAEKLYSVRKK
;
A
#
# COMPACT_ATOMS: atom_id res chain seq x y z
N TRP A 1 -17.08 16.54 -14.14
CA TRP A 1 -17.36 16.27 -12.72
C TRP A 1 -18.86 16.18 -12.48
N THR A 2 -19.49 15.04 -12.79
CA THR A 2 -20.91 14.85 -12.43
C THR A 2 -21.09 13.44 -11.86
N ALA A 3 -20.42 13.18 -10.74
CA ALA A 3 -20.85 12.13 -9.82
C ALA A 3 -21.62 12.80 -8.67
N ALA A 4 -22.50 12.05 -8.01
CA ALA A 4 -23.17 12.52 -6.81
C ALA A 4 -22.14 12.76 -5.68
N PRO A 5 -22.39 13.65 -4.72
CA PRO A 5 -21.55 13.71 -3.53
C PRO A 5 -21.71 12.43 -2.71
N ASN A 6 -20.61 11.73 -2.42
CA ASN A 6 -20.55 10.55 -1.54
C ASN A 6 -19.67 10.81 -0.29
N ARG A 7 -19.62 9.82 0.61
CA ARG A 7 -18.91 9.88 1.89
C ARG A 7 -17.47 9.34 1.79
N GLY A 8 -16.61 10.03 1.05
CA GLY A 8 -15.21 9.63 0.87
C GLY A 8 -14.40 9.70 2.17
N LEU A 9 -13.76 8.60 2.55
CA LEU A 9 -12.91 8.48 3.74
C LEU A 9 -11.43 8.22 3.42
N GLY A 10 -11.17 7.45 2.36
CA GLY A 10 -9.83 7.12 1.89
C GLY A 10 -9.65 7.55 0.44
N VAL A 11 -8.46 8.01 0.09
CA VAL A 11 -8.10 8.36 -1.29
C VAL A 11 -6.69 7.92 -1.58
N VAL A 12 -6.50 7.29 -2.73
CA VAL A 12 -5.18 7.01 -3.31
C VAL A 12 -5.12 7.52 -4.74
N ALA A 13 -3.92 7.96 -5.12
CA ALA A 13 -3.59 8.37 -6.48
C ALA A 13 -2.57 7.41 -7.07
N GLY A 14 -2.72 7.09 -8.35
CA GLY A 14 -1.80 6.23 -9.09
C GLY A 14 -2.10 6.27 -10.59
N ASP A 15 -1.14 5.82 -11.40
CA ASP A 15 -1.29 5.64 -12.85
C ASP A 15 -1.86 4.23 -13.12
N TYR A 16 -3.18 4.07 -13.01
CA TYR A 16 -3.83 2.74 -12.99
C TYR A 16 -3.93 2.10 -14.37
N ASP A 17 -3.92 2.90 -15.44
CA ASP A 17 -3.95 2.44 -16.82
C ASP A 17 -2.59 2.57 -17.55
N ASN A 18 -1.55 3.01 -16.82
CA ASN A 18 -0.18 3.19 -17.29
C ASN A 18 0.01 4.26 -18.37
N ASP A 19 -0.94 5.19 -18.54
CA ASP A 19 -0.90 6.22 -19.57
C ASP A 19 0.03 7.42 -19.24
N GLY A 20 0.51 7.47 -18.00
CA GLY A 20 1.50 8.45 -17.53
C GLY A 20 0.89 9.66 -16.84
N ASP A 21 -0.42 9.71 -16.63
CA ASP A 21 -1.05 10.65 -15.72
C ASP A 21 -1.44 9.96 -14.39
N GLN A 22 -2.29 10.61 -13.59
CA GLN A 22 -2.62 10.12 -12.24
C GLN A 22 -4.13 10.13 -12.11
N ASP A 23 -4.66 8.95 -11.82
CA ASP A 23 -6.03 8.66 -11.50
C ASP A 23 -6.26 8.76 -10.00
N LEU A 24 -7.52 8.65 -9.57
CA LEU A 24 -7.89 8.64 -8.15
C LEU A 24 -8.85 7.51 -7.84
N TYR A 25 -8.55 6.71 -6.82
CA TYR A 25 -9.50 5.80 -6.20
C TYR A 25 -9.95 6.36 -4.85
N ILE A 26 -11.26 6.35 -4.59
CA ILE A 26 -11.86 6.88 -3.37
C ILE A 26 -12.75 5.82 -2.72
N ALA A 27 -12.37 5.41 -1.51
CA ALA A 27 -13.19 4.57 -0.65
C ALA A 27 -14.30 5.40 0.00
N ASN A 28 -15.56 5.03 -0.26
CA ASN A 28 -16.75 5.71 0.21
C ASN A 28 -17.48 4.89 1.29
N ASP A 29 -17.91 5.55 2.35
CA ASP A 29 -18.67 4.92 3.43
C ASP A 29 -20.16 4.72 3.06
N MET A 30 -20.58 3.47 2.87
CA MET A 30 -21.93 2.98 2.54
C MET A 30 -22.47 3.46 1.19
N ASP A 31 -21.59 3.92 0.30
CA ASP A 31 -21.90 4.28 -1.09
C ASP A 31 -20.87 3.58 -1.99
N GLY A 32 -21.15 3.45 -3.30
CA GLY A 32 -20.16 2.87 -4.22
C GLY A 32 -18.85 3.66 -4.22
N ASN A 33 -17.72 2.97 -4.20
CA ASN A 33 -16.39 3.57 -4.31
C ASN A 33 -16.24 4.24 -5.67
N TYR A 34 -15.45 5.31 -5.73
CA TYR A 34 -15.18 6.02 -6.98
C TYR A 34 -13.83 5.64 -7.55
N PHE A 35 -13.83 5.41 -8.86
CA PHE A 35 -12.63 5.35 -9.67
C PHE A 35 -12.68 6.54 -10.64
N TRP A 36 -11.84 7.54 -10.43
CA TRP A 36 -11.74 8.70 -11.30
C TRP A 36 -10.54 8.54 -12.21
N GLN A 37 -10.78 8.18 -13.47
CA GLN A 37 -9.74 8.17 -14.49
C GLN A 37 -9.48 9.61 -14.96
N ASN A 38 -8.21 9.99 -15.04
CA ASN A 38 -7.81 11.26 -15.62
C ASN A 38 -7.69 11.13 -17.14
N ASN A 39 -8.15 12.15 -17.86
CA ASN A 39 -8.22 12.13 -19.33
C ASN A 39 -6.99 12.79 -19.99
N GLY A 40 -5.92 13.04 -19.23
CA GLY A 40 -4.72 13.75 -19.71
C GLY A 40 -4.88 15.26 -19.96
N ASP A 41 -6.08 15.80 -19.80
CA ASP A 41 -6.39 17.23 -20.03
C ASP A 41 -6.83 17.98 -18.76
N GLY A 42 -6.68 17.34 -17.60
CA GLY A 42 -7.10 17.86 -16.30
C GLY A 42 -8.60 17.68 -16.02
N THR A 43 -9.32 16.97 -16.89
CA THR A 43 -10.65 16.44 -16.61
C THR A 43 -10.58 14.99 -16.20
N PHE A 44 -11.59 14.54 -15.45
CA PHE A 44 -11.69 13.17 -14.98
C PHE A 44 -13.07 12.59 -15.30
N GLU A 45 -13.10 11.29 -15.56
CA GLU A 45 -14.29 10.46 -15.74
C GLU A 45 -14.44 9.48 -14.57
N GLU A 46 -15.67 9.36 -14.04
CA GLU A 46 -15.96 8.41 -12.96
C GLU A 46 -16.36 7.07 -13.58
N LEU A 47 -15.62 6.01 -13.25
CA LEU A 47 -15.69 4.70 -13.89
C LEU A 47 -15.82 3.55 -12.88
N GLY A 48 -16.13 3.78 -11.61
CA GLY A 48 -16.14 2.76 -10.56
C GLY A 48 -17.03 1.57 -10.90
N LEU A 49 -18.22 1.80 -11.46
CA LEU A 49 -19.09 0.71 -11.94
C LEU A 49 -18.52 0.00 -13.17
N LEU A 50 -17.92 0.74 -14.10
CA LEU A 50 -17.47 0.21 -15.40
C LEU A 50 -16.18 -0.60 -15.28
N THR A 51 -15.32 -0.21 -14.34
CA THR A 51 -14.06 -0.88 -14.00
C THR A 51 -14.27 -2.13 -13.15
N GLY A 52 -15.43 -2.29 -12.50
CA GLY A 52 -15.70 -3.37 -11.55
C GLY A 52 -15.23 -3.07 -10.12
N ALA A 53 -14.70 -1.88 -9.87
CA ALA A 53 -14.06 -1.51 -8.61
C ALA A 53 -14.92 -0.67 -7.64
N GLY A 54 -16.16 -0.34 -8.03
CA GLY A 54 -17.04 0.53 -7.26
C GLY A 54 -17.91 -0.17 -6.23
N PHE A 55 -18.07 -1.49 -6.32
CA PHE A 55 -19.02 -2.27 -5.51
C PHE A 55 -18.41 -3.62 -5.11
N GLY A 56 -19.00 -4.27 -4.11
CA GLY A 56 -18.65 -5.64 -3.74
C GLY A 56 -19.07 -6.66 -4.81
N GLU A 57 -18.60 -7.91 -4.69
CA GLU A 57 -18.83 -9.00 -5.65
C GLU A 57 -20.31 -9.22 -6.02
N SER A 58 -21.26 -8.98 -5.10
CA SER A 58 -22.70 -9.12 -5.37
C SER A 58 -23.40 -7.81 -5.79
N GLY A 59 -22.63 -6.75 -6.06
CA GLY A 59 -23.12 -5.44 -6.51
C GLY A 59 -23.59 -4.50 -5.39
N GLU A 60 -23.28 -4.84 -4.13
CA GLU A 60 -23.58 -4.04 -2.96
C GLU A 60 -22.61 -2.87 -2.78
N ALA A 61 -23.13 -1.73 -2.33
CA ALA A 61 -22.28 -0.67 -1.80
C ALA A 61 -21.81 -1.07 -0.41
N GLU A 62 -20.52 -0.93 -0.17
CA GLU A 62 -19.88 -1.25 1.11
C GLU A 62 -19.51 0.04 1.85
N ALA A 63 -19.08 -0.10 3.08
CA ALA A 63 -18.58 0.98 3.92
C ALA A 63 -17.07 1.05 3.86
N GLY A 64 -16.54 1.61 2.76
CA GLY A 64 -15.12 1.82 2.54
C GLY A 64 -14.54 2.91 3.44
N MET A 65 -13.45 2.58 4.15
CA MET A 65 -12.67 3.51 4.99
C MET A 65 -11.32 3.83 4.36
N GLY A 66 -10.26 3.13 4.77
CA GLY A 66 -8.93 3.33 4.21
C GLY A 66 -8.72 2.55 2.93
N THR A 67 -7.79 3.02 2.12
CA THR A 67 -7.41 2.36 0.87
C THR A 67 -5.93 2.58 0.60
N ASP A 68 -5.31 1.63 -0.10
CA ASP A 68 -3.94 1.75 -0.59
C ASP A 68 -3.80 1.10 -1.97
N THR A 69 -2.71 1.41 -2.67
CA THR A 69 -2.39 0.87 -3.99
C THR A 69 -0.96 0.34 -4.05
N GLY A 70 -0.76 -0.72 -4.82
CA GLY A 70 0.54 -1.34 -5.06
C GLY A 70 0.44 -2.46 -6.08
N ASP A 71 1.54 -2.77 -6.74
CA ASP A 71 1.69 -3.92 -7.65
C ASP A 71 2.04 -5.16 -6.80
N TYR A 72 1.03 -5.88 -6.31
CA TYR A 72 1.26 -6.92 -5.29
C TYR A 72 1.77 -8.24 -5.90
N ASP A 73 1.47 -8.50 -7.17
CA ASP A 73 1.87 -9.71 -7.88
C ASP A 73 3.02 -9.49 -8.88
N ASN A 74 3.57 -8.27 -8.93
CA ASN A 74 4.71 -7.87 -9.74
C ASN A 74 4.45 -7.99 -11.26
N ASP A 75 3.22 -7.74 -11.70
CA ASP A 75 2.84 -7.79 -13.11
C ASP A 75 3.02 -6.44 -13.84
N GLY A 76 3.28 -5.37 -13.10
CA GLY A 76 3.47 -4.02 -13.61
C GLY A 76 2.17 -3.24 -13.83
N LEU A 77 1.07 -3.68 -13.24
CA LEU A 77 -0.20 -2.96 -13.11
C LEU A 77 -0.42 -2.63 -11.64
N LEU A 78 -1.02 -1.47 -11.35
CA LEU A 78 -1.32 -1.11 -9.97
C LEU A 78 -2.64 -1.74 -9.56
N ASP A 79 -2.61 -2.53 -8.49
CA ASP A 79 -3.78 -3.03 -7.78
C ASP A 79 -4.18 -2.05 -6.68
N PHE A 80 -5.32 -2.29 -6.03
CA PHE A 80 -5.66 -1.59 -4.79
C PHE A 80 -6.44 -2.45 -3.82
N ILE A 81 -6.41 -2.00 -2.57
CA ILE A 81 -7.09 -2.63 -1.46
C ILE A 81 -7.94 -1.62 -0.71
N VAL A 82 -9.09 -2.06 -0.21
CA VAL A 82 -10.04 -1.25 0.55
C VAL A 82 -10.36 -1.93 1.86
N GLY A 83 -10.25 -1.18 2.95
CA GLY A 83 -10.73 -1.57 4.27
C GLY A 83 -12.21 -1.22 4.42
N ASN A 84 -13.03 -2.17 4.89
CA ASN A 84 -14.47 -2.00 5.02
C ASN A 84 -14.98 -2.13 6.47
N PHE A 85 -16.28 -1.92 6.65
CA PHE A 85 -16.96 -2.13 7.92
C PHE A 85 -17.03 -3.62 8.28
N GLN A 86 -17.37 -3.90 9.54
CA GLN A 86 -17.64 -5.27 9.98
C GLN A 86 -18.73 -5.94 9.11
N ASN A 87 -18.51 -7.22 8.78
CA ASN A 87 -19.33 -8.06 7.89
C ASN A 87 -19.23 -7.71 6.41
N GLU A 88 -18.23 -6.90 6.05
CA GLU A 88 -17.79 -6.62 4.69
C GLU A 88 -16.28 -6.91 4.67
N PRO A 89 -15.78 -7.84 3.84
CA PRO A 89 -14.36 -8.16 3.82
C PRO A 89 -13.55 -6.95 3.35
N CYS A 90 -12.27 -6.88 3.72
CA CYS A 90 -11.36 -6.00 2.98
C CYS A 90 -11.35 -6.46 1.52
N ARG A 91 -11.50 -5.52 0.59
CA ARG A 91 -11.55 -5.82 -0.84
C ARG A 91 -10.17 -5.66 -1.46
N LEU A 92 -9.61 -6.74 -2.02
CA LEU A 92 -8.42 -6.70 -2.87
C LEU A 92 -8.86 -6.82 -4.32
N TYR A 93 -8.58 -5.77 -5.10
CA TYR A 93 -8.90 -5.70 -6.51
C TYR A 93 -7.64 -5.88 -7.33
N HIS A 94 -7.56 -6.98 -8.08
CA HIS A 94 -6.50 -7.22 -9.04
C HIS A 94 -6.77 -6.45 -10.34
N ASN A 95 -5.77 -5.75 -10.86
CA ASN A 95 -5.86 -5.05 -12.13
C ASN A 95 -5.65 -6.02 -13.29
N ASP A 96 -6.73 -6.40 -14.00
CA ASP A 96 -6.65 -7.32 -15.14
C ASP A 96 -6.07 -6.65 -16.41
N GLY A 97 -5.73 -5.36 -16.31
CA GLY A 97 -5.42 -4.47 -17.41
C GLY A 97 -6.68 -4.05 -18.16
N TYR A 98 -6.48 -3.21 -19.19
CA TYR A 98 -7.57 -2.71 -20.05
C TYR A 98 -8.71 -1.99 -19.30
N GLY A 99 -8.43 -1.47 -18.09
CA GLY A 99 -9.39 -0.73 -17.26
C GLY A 99 -10.40 -1.61 -16.52
N LEU A 100 -10.08 -2.89 -16.29
CA LEU A 100 -10.94 -3.81 -15.55
C LEU A 100 -10.22 -4.32 -14.29
N TYR A 101 -11.00 -4.52 -13.24
CA TYR A 101 -10.55 -5.06 -11.96
C TYR A 101 -11.39 -6.25 -11.56
N THR A 102 -10.72 -7.28 -11.04
CA THR A 102 -11.34 -8.45 -10.44
C THR A 102 -11.18 -8.41 -8.93
N ASP A 103 -12.28 -8.57 -8.20
CA ASP A 103 -12.25 -8.82 -6.76
C ASP A 103 -11.69 -10.23 -6.49
N VAL A 104 -10.51 -10.28 -5.87
CA VAL A 104 -9.80 -11.51 -5.50
C VAL A 104 -9.75 -11.72 -3.99
N SER A 105 -10.59 -11.03 -3.21
CA SER A 105 -10.50 -11.00 -1.74
C SER A 105 -10.61 -12.39 -1.12
N TYR A 106 -11.56 -13.21 -1.57
CA TYR A 106 -11.72 -14.58 -1.05
C TYR A 106 -10.71 -15.57 -1.64
N THR A 107 -10.39 -15.45 -2.94
CA THR A 107 -9.45 -16.37 -3.61
C THR A 107 -8.01 -16.15 -3.18
N SER A 108 -7.64 -14.91 -2.82
CA SER A 108 -6.35 -14.56 -2.23
C SER A 108 -6.23 -14.95 -0.75
N GLY A 109 -7.35 -15.22 -0.08
CA GLY A 109 -7.41 -15.67 1.32
C GLY A 109 -7.57 -14.55 2.36
N ILE A 110 -7.51 -13.28 1.98
CA ILE A 110 -7.66 -12.17 2.95
C ILE A 110 -9.12 -11.94 3.38
N GLY A 111 -10.07 -12.25 2.50
CA GLY A 111 -11.49 -11.92 2.70
C GLY A 111 -12.10 -12.66 3.89
N GLU A 112 -11.81 -13.97 4.04
CA GLU A 112 -12.33 -14.78 5.14
C GLU A 112 -11.83 -14.29 6.51
N VAL A 113 -10.57 -13.84 6.58
CA VAL A 113 -9.96 -13.37 7.83
C VAL A 113 -10.51 -12.00 8.21
N THR A 114 -10.61 -11.08 7.23
CA THR A 114 -10.97 -9.68 7.44
C THR A 114 -12.47 -9.45 7.64
N TYR A 115 -13.33 -10.31 7.09
CA TYR A 115 -14.81 -10.19 7.12
C TYR A 115 -15.41 -9.78 8.47
N ARG A 116 -14.84 -10.23 9.59
CA ARG A 116 -15.42 -10.00 10.93
C ARG A 116 -14.96 -8.70 11.60
N TYR A 117 -14.00 -7.98 11.02
CA TYR A 117 -13.36 -6.83 11.63
C TYR A 117 -13.80 -5.53 10.96
N LEU A 118 -13.70 -4.43 11.70
CA LEU A 118 -13.91 -3.08 11.18
C LEU A 118 -12.52 -2.49 10.89
N THR A 119 -12.20 -2.33 9.61
CA THR A 119 -10.90 -1.90 9.14
C THR A 119 -10.83 -0.37 8.99
N TRP A 120 -9.69 0.21 9.34
CA TRP A 120 -9.39 1.62 9.09
C TRP A 120 -8.16 1.76 8.20
N GLY A 121 -6.96 1.73 8.78
CA GLY A 121 -5.72 1.79 8.01
C GLY A 121 -5.44 0.44 7.35
N ILE A 122 -5.13 0.46 6.06
CA ILE A 122 -4.75 -0.72 5.30
C ILE A 122 -3.65 -0.31 4.32
N VAL A 123 -2.56 -1.06 4.26
CA VAL A 123 -1.38 -0.67 3.48
C VAL A 123 -0.67 -1.86 2.85
N PHE A 124 -0.11 -1.65 1.66
CA PHE A 124 0.83 -2.56 1.02
C PHE A 124 2.28 -2.22 1.42
N PHE A 125 3.08 -3.24 1.70
CA PHE A 125 4.53 -3.09 1.93
C PHE A 125 5.24 -4.44 1.86
N ASP A 126 6.54 -4.45 1.63
CA ASP A 126 7.34 -5.67 1.69
C ASP A 126 7.90 -5.85 3.13
N TYR A 127 7.27 -6.73 3.92
CA TYR A 127 7.63 -6.95 5.32
C TYR A 127 8.96 -7.68 5.44
N ASP A 128 9.23 -8.65 4.57
CA ASP A 128 10.37 -9.56 4.73
C ASP A 128 11.48 -9.39 3.68
N ASN A 129 11.39 -8.36 2.83
CA ASN A 129 12.28 -8.03 1.72
C ASN A 129 12.40 -9.16 0.69
N ASP A 130 11.32 -9.93 0.47
CA ASP A 130 11.26 -10.96 -0.56
C ASP A 130 10.85 -10.45 -1.95
N GLY A 131 10.47 -9.18 -2.04
CA GLY A 131 10.11 -8.48 -3.26
C GLY A 131 8.62 -8.56 -3.61
N TYR A 132 7.79 -9.18 -2.78
CA TYR A 132 6.34 -9.19 -2.91
C TYR A 132 5.69 -8.31 -1.84
N LYS A 133 4.56 -7.68 -2.19
CA LYS A 133 3.86 -6.80 -1.25
C LYS A 133 2.94 -7.57 -0.35
N ASP A 134 3.22 -7.50 0.94
CA ASP A 134 2.40 -7.93 2.05
C ASP A 134 1.35 -6.87 2.41
N ILE A 135 0.37 -7.23 3.23
CA ILE A 135 -0.72 -6.34 3.64
C ILE A 135 -0.76 -6.22 5.15
N PHE A 136 -0.69 -4.99 5.66
CA PHE A 136 -0.99 -4.68 7.06
C PHE A 136 -2.38 -4.07 7.20
N VAL A 137 -3.12 -4.46 8.23
CA VAL A 137 -4.49 -3.98 8.51
C VAL A 137 -4.61 -3.52 9.96
N ALA A 138 -5.04 -2.27 10.15
CA ALA A 138 -5.38 -1.67 11.45
C ALA A 138 -6.89 -1.72 11.70
N ASN A 139 -7.29 -2.38 12.79
CA ASN A 139 -8.71 -2.62 13.08
C ASN A 139 -9.17 -1.97 14.38
N GLY A 140 -10.48 -1.73 14.47
CA GLY A 140 -11.12 -1.25 15.70
C GLY A 140 -12.55 -0.80 15.47
N HIS A 141 -13.48 -1.33 16.27
CA HIS A 141 -14.88 -0.97 16.13
C HIS A 141 -15.13 0.48 16.58
N ILE A 142 -16.19 1.10 16.07
CA ILE A 142 -16.67 2.43 16.52
C ILE A 142 -17.63 2.37 17.71
N GLN A 143 -18.13 1.19 18.05
CA GLN A 143 -19.24 1.01 18.97
C GLN A 143 -18.71 0.27 20.21
N ASP A 144 -18.55 1.00 21.30
CA ASP A 144 -17.95 0.51 22.54
C ASP A 144 -18.75 -0.59 23.23
N ASN A 145 -20.05 -0.65 22.97
CA ASN A 145 -20.97 -1.66 23.47
C ASN A 145 -21.34 -2.74 22.44
N ILE A 146 -20.59 -2.89 21.34
CA ILE A 146 -20.92 -3.83 20.25
C ILE A 146 -21.15 -5.27 20.74
N ALA A 147 -20.40 -5.71 21.75
CA ALA A 147 -20.53 -7.05 22.34
C ALA A 147 -21.92 -7.34 22.96
N GLN A 148 -22.76 -6.31 23.15
CA GLN A 148 -24.16 -6.47 23.58
C GLN A 148 -25.12 -6.81 22.43
N PHE A 149 -24.71 -6.55 21.18
CA PHE A 149 -25.53 -6.72 19.97
C PHE A 149 -25.00 -7.82 19.06
N ASP A 150 -23.68 -8.02 19.05
CA ASP A 150 -23.00 -9.08 18.33
C ASP A 150 -21.94 -9.72 19.23
N SER A 151 -22.18 -10.97 19.64
CA SER A 151 -21.28 -11.72 20.51
C SER A 151 -20.01 -12.23 19.82
N THR A 152 -19.90 -12.06 18.50
CA THR A 152 -18.77 -12.55 17.71
C THR A 152 -17.68 -11.49 17.51
N THR A 153 -17.91 -10.27 18.01
CA THR A 153 -17.00 -9.14 17.84
C THR A 153 -16.84 -8.34 19.13
N THR A 154 -15.84 -7.48 19.14
CA THR A 154 -15.47 -6.64 20.28
C THR A 154 -15.12 -5.25 19.80
N TYR A 155 -15.24 -4.28 20.70
CA TYR A 155 -14.85 -2.90 20.42
C TYR A 155 -13.37 -2.79 20.03
N GLU A 156 -12.52 -3.40 20.85
CA GLU A 156 -11.10 -3.58 20.55
C GLU A 156 -10.93 -4.82 19.66
N GLN A 157 -10.20 -4.70 18.55
CA GLN A 157 -9.98 -5.74 17.54
C GLN A 157 -8.47 -5.87 17.26
N PRO A 158 -7.99 -7.04 16.81
CA PRO A 158 -6.58 -7.23 16.48
C PRO A 158 -6.22 -6.52 15.17
N ASP A 159 -5.04 -5.92 15.11
CA ASP A 159 -4.40 -5.60 13.83
C ASP A 159 -3.96 -6.91 13.15
N LEU A 160 -3.88 -6.92 11.82
CA LEU A 160 -3.55 -8.10 11.02
C LEU A 160 -2.32 -7.85 10.15
N LEU A 161 -1.56 -8.91 9.90
CA LEU A 161 -0.50 -8.91 8.89
C LEU A 161 -0.62 -10.14 8.01
N PHE A 162 -0.68 -9.91 6.71
CA PHE A 162 -0.81 -10.93 5.68
C PHE A 162 0.47 -10.97 4.84
N ARG A 163 1.17 -12.10 4.87
CA ARG A 163 2.34 -12.31 4.03
C ARG A 163 1.94 -12.81 2.65
N ASN A 164 2.39 -12.14 1.59
CA ASN A 164 2.22 -12.56 0.21
C ASN A 164 3.07 -13.80 -0.08
N ARG A 165 2.47 -14.82 -0.69
CA ARG A 165 3.17 -16.07 -1.03
C ARG A 165 3.84 -16.03 -2.41
N GLY A 166 3.64 -14.96 -3.18
CA GLY A 166 4.12 -14.80 -4.55
C GLY A 166 3.33 -15.61 -5.58
N ASP A 167 2.16 -16.13 -5.22
CA ASP A 167 1.27 -16.91 -6.09
C ASP A 167 -0.15 -16.33 -6.18
N GLY A 168 -0.32 -15.07 -5.77
CA GLY A 168 -1.60 -14.39 -5.68
C GLY A 168 -2.39 -14.66 -4.39
N THR A 169 -1.84 -15.46 -3.48
CA THR A 169 -2.45 -15.74 -2.16
C THR A 169 -1.64 -15.19 -1.00
N PHE A 170 -2.32 -15.02 0.13
CA PHE A 170 -1.76 -14.46 1.35
C PHE A 170 -1.88 -15.41 2.54
N GLU A 171 -0.92 -15.31 3.45
CA GLU A 171 -0.87 -16.02 4.72
C GLU A 171 -1.08 -15.06 5.89
N ASP A 172 -2.08 -15.31 6.74
CA ASP A 172 -2.19 -14.60 8.02
C ASP A 172 -1.03 -15.00 8.95
N ILE A 173 -0.06 -14.08 9.09
CA ILE A 173 1.10 -14.21 9.98
C ILE A 173 0.97 -13.34 11.24
N THR A 174 -0.23 -12.86 11.56
CA THR A 174 -0.49 -11.93 12.67
C THR A 174 0.08 -12.42 14.00
N SER A 175 -0.03 -13.72 14.26
CA SER A 175 0.42 -14.33 15.51
C SER A 175 1.95 -14.50 15.63
N SER A 176 2.67 -14.48 14.51
CA SER A 176 4.11 -14.77 14.45
C SER A 176 4.97 -13.58 14.04
N ALA A 177 4.40 -12.53 13.44
CA ALA A 177 5.12 -11.39 12.90
C ALA A 177 5.70 -10.45 13.98
N PHE A 178 4.82 -9.72 14.68
CA PHE A 178 5.22 -8.80 15.75
C PHE A 178 4.65 -9.25 17.09
N LYS A 179 5.45 -9.10 18.14
CA LYS A 179 5.00 -9.40 19.50
C LYS A 179 3.84 -8.47 19.87
N GLY A 180 2.66 -9.05 20.06
CA GLY A 180 1.47 -8.32 20.49
C GLY A 180 0.73 -7.61 19.36
N LEU A 181 0.99 -7.96 18.09
CA LEU A 181 0.20 -7.47 16.96
C LEU A 181 -1.28 -7.85 17.11
N GLY A 182 -1.55 -9.13 17.38
CA GLY A 182 -2.90 -9.64 17.63
C GLY A 182 -3.52 -9.20 18.96
N ASN A 183 -2.94 -8.23 19.67
CA ASN A 183 -3.60 -7.63 20.83
C ASN A 183 -4.78 -6.79 20.35
N HIS A 184 -5.90 -6.91 21.04
CA HIS A 184 -7.09 -6.15 20.72
C HIS A 184 -6.90 -4.67 21.06
N LYS A 185 -7.09 -3.80 20.08
CA LYS A 185 -6.95 -2.34 20.16
C LYS A 185 -8.02 -1.67 19.32
N VAL A 186 -8.05 -0.34 19.36
CA VAL A 186 -8.94 0.44 18.50
C VAL A 186 -8.04 1.24 17.56
N SER A 187 -7.34 0.55 16.67
CA SER A 187 -6.37 1.14 15.73
C SER A 187 -7.08 1.97 14.66
N ARG A 188 -6.37 2.95 14.08
CA ARG A 188 -6.85 3.84 13.00
C ARG A 188 -5.76 3.98 11.94
N ALA A 189 -5.05 5.10 11.93
CA ALA A 189 -4.09 5.46 10.90
C ALA A 189 -2.80 4.64 11.04
N VAL A 190 -2.20 4.31 9.90
CA VAL A 190 -0.97 3.53 9.76
C VAL A 190 0.01 4.32 8.90
N ALA A 191 1.23 4.52 9.38
CA ALA A 191 2.33 5.09 8.60
C ALA A 191 3.48 4.10 8.49
N LEU A 192 4.13 4.08 7.33
CA LEU A 192 5.22 3.16 7.01
C LEU A 192 6.52 3.94 6.87
N GLY A 193 7.63 3.35 7.31
CA GLY A 193 8.95 3.88 7.03
C GLY A 193 10.05 3.08 7.70
N ASP A 194 11.23 3.08 7.10
CA ASP A 194 12.44 2.56 7.73
C ASP A 194 12.97 3.61 8.72
N TYR A 195 12.49 3.52 9.96
CA TYR A 195 12.68 4.55 10.99
C TYR A 195 14.13 4.64 11.46
N ASP A 196 14.82 3.50 11.53
CA ASP A 196 16.19 3.44 12.05
C ASP A 196 17.27 3.24 10.98
N ASN A 197 16.89 3.17 9.71
CA ASN A 197 17.73 3.04 8.52
C ASN A 197 18.48 1.72 8.39
N ASP A 198 17.91 0.61 8.86
CA ASP A 198 18.51 -0.72 8.67
C ASP A 198 17.95 -1.52 7.49
N GLY A 199 16.90 -0.99 6.85
CA GLY A 199 16.33 -1.45 5.59
C GLY A 199 15.17 -2.42 5.69
N ASP A 200 14.72 -2.70 6.91
CA ASP A 200 13.39 -3.22 7.13
C ASP A 200 12.39 -2.06 7.31
N ILE A 201 11.13 -2.30 6.92
CA ILE A 201 10.08 -1.30 7.05
C ILE A 201 9.39 -1.45 8.39
N ASP A 202 9.38 -0.36 9.17
CA ASP A 202 8.65 -0.26 10.42
C ASP A 202 7.25 0.32 10.20
N ILE A 203 6.36 0.04 11.16
CA ILE A 203 4.96 0.44 11.10
C ILE A 203 4.62 1.30 12.33
N LEU A 204 4.12 2.51 12.11
CA LEU A 204 3.60 3.38 13.16
C LEU A 204 2.07 3.35 13.13
N VAL A 205 1.45 2.92 14.23
CA VAL A 205 0.00 2.79 14.35
C VAL A 205 -0.53 3.76 15.39
N THR A 206 -1.62 4.45 15.05
CA THR A 206 -2.38 5.27 16.00
C THR A 206 -3.64 4.53 16.45
N SER A 207 -4.03 4.72 17.70
CA SER A 207 -5.21 4.09 18.29
C SER A 207 -6.11 5.12 18.97
N TRP A 208 -7.42 4.96 18.84
CA TRP A 208 -8.40 5.76 19.55
C TRP A 208 -8.30 5.53 21.06
N ASN A 209 -8.09 6.59 21.84
CA ASN A 209 -7.82 6.53 23.29
C ASN A 209 -6.67 5.58 23.69
N GLY A 210 -5.79 5.23 22.74
CA GLY A 210 -4.66 4.34 22.93
C GLY A 210 -3.32 5.07 22.88
N LYS A 211 -2.23 4.33 23.07
CA LYS A 211 -0.88 4.82 22.80
C LYS A 211 -0.60 4.72 21.31
N VAL A 212 0.22 5.63 20.79
CA VAL A 212 0.87 5.42 19.49
C VAL A 212 1.89 4.30 19.66
N GLU A 213 1.89 3.36 18.72
CA GLU A 213 2.79 2.21 18.74
C GLU A 213 3.69 2.23 17.50
N LEU A 214 5.00 2.09 17.73
CA LEU A 214 5.96 1.81 16.68
C LEU A 214 6.29 0.32 16.71
N LEU A 215 5.84 -0.40 15.70
CA LEU A 215 6.15 -1.80 15.45
C LEU A 215 7.46 -1.84 14.67
N ARG A 216 8.56 -2.10 15.39
CA ARG A 216 9.89 -2.20 14.77
C ARG A 216 10.11 -3.58 14.15
N ASN A 217 10.56 -3.64 12.90
CA ASN A 217 10.71 -4.90 12.16
C ASN A 217 12.06 -5.60 12.42
N ASP A 218 12.51 -5.59 13.67
CA ASP A 218 13.83 -6.13 14.07
C ASP A 218 13.95 -7.68 13.98
N GLY A 219 12.85 -8.40 13.74
CA GLY A 219 12.76 -9.85 13.90
C GLY A 219 12.44 -10.63 12.62
N GLY A 220 11.91 -9.97 11.58
CA GLY A 220 11.36 -10.63 10.39
C GLY A 220 12.30 -10.64 9.19
N ASN A 221 13.24 -9.70 9.11
CA ASN A 221 13.89 -9.40 7.85
C ASN A 221 15.41 -9.29 7.99
N LYS A 222 16.14 -10.10 7.21
CA LYS A 222 17.60 -10.05 7.06
C LYS A 222 18.03 -10.06 5.60
N LYS A 223 17.04 -9.95 4.70
CA LYS A 223 17.28 -9.96 3.26
C LYS A 223 17.79 -8.59 2.84
N ASN A 224 18.38 -8.55 1.66
CA ASN A 224 18.92 -7.33 1.10
C ASN A 224 17.80 -6.44 0.55
N TRP A 225 18.08 -5.15 0.51
CA TRP A 225 17.13 -4.13 0.13
C TRP A 225 17.77 -3.06 -0.74
N LEU A 226 16.95 -2.28 -1.42
CA LEU A 226 17.30 -1.02 -2.05
C LEU A 226 16.24 0.01 -1.66
N LYS A 227 16.64 1.26 -1.41
CA LYS A 227 15.68 2.38 -1.35
C LYS A 227 15.96 3.38 -2.44
N VAL A 228 14.91 3.95 -3.01
CA VAL A 228 15.00 5.05 -3.97
C VAL A 228 14.25 6.26 -3.43
N LYS A 229 14.90 7.42 -3.45
CA LYS A 229 14.27 8.71 -3.17
C LYS A 229 14.39 9.60 -4.39
N THR A 230 13.27 10.09 -4.87
CA THR A 230 13.19 10.98 -6.02
C THR A 230 13.32 12.44 -5.61
N VAL A 231 13.92 13.24 -6.49
CA VAL A 231 14.03 14.69 -6.39
C VAL A 231 13.67 15.30 -7.74
N GLY A 232 12.46 15.85 -7.86
CA GLY A 232 11.99 16.44 -9.10
C GLY A 232 12.58 17.82 -9.39
N VAL A 233 12.79 18.10 -10.68
CA VAL A 233 13.33 19.34 -11.22
C VAL A 233 12.32 20.04 -12.13
N LYS A 234 11.82 19.31 -13.15
CA LYS A 234 10.74 19.71 -14.04
C LYS A 234 9.38 19.23 -13.50
N SER A 235 9.36 18.01 -12.98
CA SER A 235 8.25 17.43 -12.21
C SER A 235 8.16 18.09 -10.81
N ASN A 236 7.12 17.76 -10.05
CA ASN A 236 7.00 18.23 -8.66
C ASN A 236 8.22 17.80 -7.82
N ARG A 237 8.58 18.58 -6.79
CA ARG A 237 9.86 18.42 -6.07
C ARG A 237 10.06 17.09 -5.37
N PHE A 238 8.97 16.42 -5.02
CA PHE A 238 8.99 15.10 -4.42
C PHE A 238 8.96 13.98 -5.46
N GLY A 239 8.84 14.29 -6.75
CA GLY A 239 8.71 13.30 -7.81
C GLY A 239 7.43 12.47 -7.71
N ILE A 240 6.36 12.97 -7.08
CA ILE A 240 5.07 12.29 -6.95
C ILE A 240 4.55 11.91 -8.35
N GLY A 241 4.07 10.68 -8.52
CA GLY A 241 3.68 10.08 -9.80
C GLY A 241 4.85 9.57 -10.64
N ALA A 242 6.09 9.61 -10.13
CA ALA A 242 7.19 8.92 -10.79
C ALA A 242 7.05 7.41 -10.58
N ARG A 243 7.02 6.66 -11.68
CA ARG A 243 7.01 5.20 -11.68
C ARG A 243 8.44 4.66 -11.68
N ILE A 244 8.77 3.88 -10.66
CA ILE A 244 10.09 3.31 -10.43
C ILE A 244 10.00 1.81 -10.69
N LYS A 245 10.75 1.34 -11.67
CA LYS A 245 10.94 -0.07 -11.98
C LYS A 245 12.29 -0.54 -11.45
N VAL A 246 12.30 -1.63 -10.70
CA VAL A 246 13.52 -2.28 -10.20
C VAL A 246 13.58 -3.72 -10.67
N VAL A 247 14.70 -4.11 -11.29
CA VAL A 247 14.97 -5.50 -11.67
C VAL A 247 16.09 -6.04 -10.80
N ALA A 248 15.79 -7.06 -10.00
CA ALA A 248 16.75 -7.73 -9.12
C ALA A 248 16.24 -9.12 -8.76
N ALA A 249 17.14 -10.03 -8.40
CA ALA A 249 16.80 -11.38 -7.92
C ALA A 249 15.86 -12.19 -8.86
N GLY A 250 15.84 -11.86 -10.16
CA GLY A 250 14.97 -12.52 -11.14
C GLY A 250 13.51 -12.04 -11.16
N ILE A 251 13.16 -11.01 -10.38
CA ILE A 251 11.85 -10.36 -10.37
C ILE A 251 11.95 -8.92 -10.86
N THR A 252 10.83 -8.37 -11.31
CA THR A 252 10.66 -6.95 -11.63
C THR A 252 9.63 -6.38 -10.69
N GLN A 253 9.97 -5.35 -9.94
CA GLN A 253 9.06 -4.64 -9.05
C GLN A 253 8.73 -3.28 -9.64
N PHE A 254 7.48 -2.85 -9.52
CA PHE A 254 7.05 -1.49 -9.81
C PHE A 254 6.53 -0.80 -8.55
N GLU A 255 6.87 0.47 -8.44
CA GLU A 255 6.41 1.37 -7.39
C GLU A 255 6.10 2.73 -7.96
N GLU A 256 5.14 3.42 -7.37
CA GLU A 256 4.89 4.83 -7.66
C GLU A 256 5.17 5.69 -6.43
N VAL A 257 5.80 6.82 -6.66
CA VAL A 257 5.99 7.80 -5.58
C VAL A 257 4.64 8.44 -5.29
N GLN A 258 4.01 8.06 -4.19
CA GLN A 258 2.74 8.61 -3.74
C GLN A 258 2.82 9.25 -2.34
N THR A 259 1.82 10.07 -2.01
CA THR A 259 1.63 10.69 -0.69
C THR A 259 0.47 10.09 0.09
N SER A 260 -0.32 9.26 -0.57
CA SER A 260 -1.55 8.64 -0.08
C SER A 260 -1.28 7.20 0.37
N GLY A 261 -2.24 6.62 1.10
CA GLY A 261 -2.17 5.25 1.60
C GLY A 261 -2.71 5.13 3.03
N GLY A 262 -3.55 4.12 3.24
CA GLY A 262 -4.21 3.84 4.51
C GLY A 262 -5.39 4.77 4.82
N PHE A 263 -5.46 5.25 6.06
CA PHE A 263 -6.56 6.08 6.56
C PHE A 263 -6.01 7.30 7.30
N ALA A 264 -6.23 8.50 6.74
CA ALA A 264 -5.76 9.78 7.29
C ALA A 264 -4.25 9.77 7.65
N SER A 265 -3.45 9.09 6.84
CA SER A 265 -2.02 8.84 7.02
C SER A 265 -1.20 9.18 5.78
N THR A 266 0.12 9.18 5.93
CA THR A 266 1.09 9.23 4.82
C THR A 266 2.36 8.49 5.24
N HIS A 267 3.16 8.09 4.26
CA HIS A 267 4.33 7.22 4.43
C HIS A 267 5.64 7.99 4.16
N ASP A 268 6.75 7.35 4.47
CA ASP A 268 8.07 7.81 4.07
C ASP A 268 8.22 7.84 2.53
N PHE A 269 8.76 8.93 1.97
CA PHE A 269 8.99 9.11 0.53
C PHE A 269 10.19 8.32 -0.03
N ARG A 270 10.85 7.51 0.81
CA ARG A 270 11.93 6.63 0.39
C ARG A 270 11.34 5.27 0.05
N ILE A 271 11.16 5.04 -1.25
CA ILE A 271 10.50 3.87 -1.79
C ILE A 271 11.39 2.62 -1.59
N PRO A 272 10.95 1.63 -0.82
CA PRO A 272 11.72 0.42 -0.55
C PRO A 272 11.48 -0.67 -1.60
N PHE A 273 12.51 -1.47 -1.83
CA PHE A 273 12.48 -2.66 -2.66
C PHE A 273 13.24 -3.78 -1.95
N GLY A 274 12.54 -4.85 -1.58
CA GLY A 274 13.18 -6.08 -1.15
C GLY A 274 13.79 -6.79 -2.34
N ILE A 275 15.04 -7.23 -2.22
CA ILE A 275 15.76 -7.91 -3.32
C ILE A 275 16.30 -9.26 -2.89
N ASN A 276 15.68 -9.86 -1.88
CA ASN A 276 16.04 -11.15 -1.32
C ASN A 276 17.55 -11.25 -1.01
N ASP A 277 18.23 -12.32 -1.41
CA ASP A 277 19.68 -12.46 -1.17
C ASP A 277 20.55 -11.76 -2.24
N ALA A 278 19.98 -11.01 -3.18
CA ALA A 278 20.75 -10.39 -4.25
C ALA A 278 21.68 -9.30 -3.71
N GLU A 279 22.97 -9.39 -4.03
CA GLU A 279 23.96 -8.37 -3.63
C GLU A 279 23.97 -7.14 -4.56
N LYS A 280 23.25 -7.22 -5.68
CA LYS A 280 23.15 -6.18 -6.69
C LYS A 280 21.75 -6.11 -7.29
N VAL A 281 21.39 -4.92 -7.71
CA VAL A 281 20.23 -4.60 -8.53
C VAL A 281 20.70 -4.42 -9.97
N ASP A 282 20.04 -5.13 -10.88
CA ASP A 282 20.40 -5.16 -12.30
C ASP A 282 20.03 -3.84 -12.97
N LEU A 283 18.84 -3.32 -12.69
CA LEU A 283 18.30 -2.10 -13.27
C LEU A 283 17.43 -1.33 -12.26
N ILE A 284 17.62 -0.01 -12.22
CA ILE A 284 16.61 0.97 -11.81
C ILE A 284 16.22 1.76 -13.04
N GLU A 285 14.93 1.85 -13.34
CA GLU A 285 14.36 2.72 -14.37
C GLU A 285 13.29 3.60 -13.73
N ILE A 286 13.35 4.91 -13.97
CA ILE A 286 12.38 5.87 -13.43
C ILE A 286 11.74 6.60 -14.61
N ARG A 287 10.42 6.43 -14.76
CA ARG A 287 9.57 7.26 -15.61
C ARG A 287 9.05 8.42 -14.78
N TRP A 288 9.54 9.62 -15.07
CA TRP A 288 9.11 10.84 -14.38
C TRP A 288 7.80 11.37 -14.94
N PRO A 289 6.99 12.11 -14.14
CA PRO A 289 5.79 12.79 -14.62
C PRO A 289 6.05 13.74 -15.80
N SER A 290 7.28 14.24 -15.94
CA SER A 290 7.66 15.09 -17.06
C SER A 290 7.83 14.36 -18.41
N GLY A 291 7.69 13.03 -18.41
CA GLY A 291 7.96 12.12 -19.53
C GLY A 291 9.42 11.70 -19.67
N LEU A 292 10.33 12.21 -18.83
CA LEU A 292 11.73 11.79 -18.83
C LEU A 292 11.83 10.34 -18.33
N VAL A 293 12.64 9.52 -19.00
CA VAL A 293 13.04 8.19 -18.49
C VAL A 293 14.51 8.23 -18.12
N GLN A 294 14.85 7.79 -16.91
CA GLN A 294 16.23 7.69 -16.44
C GLN A 294 16.52 6.28 -15.96
N THR A 295 17.69 5.76 -16.34
CA THR A 295 18.10 4.40 -15.96
C THR A 295 19.45 4.39 -15.27
N LYS A 296 19.66 3.36 -14.45
CA LYS A 296 20.96 3.00 -13.89
C LYS A 296 21.04 1.49 -13.74
N GLU A 297 22.20 0.93 -14.01
CA GLU A 297 22.43 -0.52 -13.92
C GLU A 297 23.52 -0.85 -12.90
N ASN A 298 23.58 -2.13 -12.51
CA ASN A 298 24.64 -2.70 -11.67
C ASN A 298 24.83 -1.95 -10.32
N ILE A 299 23.73 -1.70 -9.61
CA ILE A 299 23.72 -1.00 -8.33
C ILE A 299 23.97 -1.99 -7.19
N LYS A 300 24.79 -1.63 -6.22
CA LYS A 300 24.99 -2.46 -5.02
C LYS A 300 23.72 -2.50 -4.16
N ALA A 301 23.43 -3.61 -3.52
CA ALA A 301 22.40 -3.72 -2.49
C ALA A 301 22.69 -2.87 -1.23
N ASN A 302 21.68 -2.74 -0.37
CA ASN A 302 21.71 -2.19 0.99
C ASN A 302 22.15 -0.72 1.04
N GLN A 303 21.52 0.10 0.20
CA GLN A 303 21.77 1.53 0.15
C GLN A 303 20.54 2.32 -0.28
N LEU A 304 20.53 3.61 0.08
CA LEU A 304 19.61 4.59 -0.47
C LEU A 304 20.23 5.20 -1.73
N ILE A 305 19.43 5.24 -2.80
CA ILE A 305 19.73 5.95 -4.04
C ILE A 305 18.90 7.22 -4.09
N ILE A 306 19.56 8.37 -4.24
CA ILE A 306 18.92 9.64 -4.54
C ILE A 306 18.92 9.81 -6.06
N ALA A 307 17.72 9.81 -6.65
CA ALA A 307 17.52 10.05 -8.07
C ALA A 307 17.03 11.49 -8.28
N THR A 308 17.87 12.32 -8.87
CA THR A 308 17.50 13.70 -9.24
C THR A 308 17.09 13.72 -10.71
N GLU A 309 15.91 14.27 -11.00
CA GLU A 309 15.35 14.33 -12.34
C GLU A 309 16.29 15.06 -13.31
N GLY A 310 16.75 14.35 -14.34
CA GLY A 310 17.66 14.87 -15.36
C GLY A 310 19.15 14.89 -14.96
N ASP A 311 19.50 14.36 -13.79
CA ASP A 311 20.89 14.23 -13.31
C ASP A 311 21.19 12.78 -12.88
N ASN A 312 22.41 12.53 -12.40
CA ASN A 312 22.87 11.22 -11.97
C ASN A 312 22.15 10.73 -10.71
N MET A 313 21.89 9.42 -10.66
CA MET A 313 21.45 8.76 -9.43
C MET A 313 22.66 8.48 -8.53
N VAL A 314 22.67 9.01 -7.30
CA VAL A 314 23.80 8.94 -6.38
C VAL A 314 23.46 8.12 -5.14
N ALA A 315 24.45 7.37 -4.64
CA ALA A 315 24.31 6.66 -3.37
C ALA A 315 24.41 7.64 -2.20
N GLU A 316 23.48 7.56 -1.26
CA GLU A 316 23.54 8.29 -0.01
C GLU A 316 23.86 7.34 1.16
N LYS A 317 24.78 7.77 2.01
CA LYS A 317 25.13 7.03 3.21
C LYS A 317 24.05 7.26 4.27
N LEU A 318 23.32 6.22 4.62
CA LEU A 318 22.41 6.26 5.76
C LEU A 318 23.18 6.17 7.08
N TYR A 319 22.68 6.88 8.08
CA TYR A 319 23.14 6.77 9.46
C TYR A 319 22.08 6.02 10.25
N SER A 320 22.44 4.86 10.81
CA SER A 320 21.52 4.09 11.62
C SER A 320 21.39 4.66 13.02
N VAL A 321 20.17 4.64 13.56
CA VAL A 321 19.93 4.96 14.97
C VAL A 321 20.33 3.73 15.78
N ARG A 322 21.26 3.86 16.73
CA ARG A 322 21.73 2.71 17.52
C ARG A 322 20.55 2.03 18.25
N LYS A 323 20.39 0.71 18.05
CA LYS A 323 19.54 -0.15 18.89
C LYS A 323 20.01 0.01 20.35
N LYS A 324 19.13 0.52 21.22
CA LYS A 324 19.38 0.63 22.67
C LYS A 324 18.78 -0.56 23.40
#